data_AF-A0A7J0GB78-F1
#
_entry.id   AF-A0A7J0GB78-F1
#
_cell.length_a   1.000
_cell.length_b   1.000
_cell.length_c   1.000
_cell.angle_alpha   90.00
_cell.angle_beta   90.00
_cell.angle_gamma   90.00
#
_symmetry.space_group_name_H-M   'P 1'
#
loop_
_entity.id
_entity.type
_entity.pdbx_description
1 polymer ?
#
loop_
_entity_poly.entity_id
_entity_poly.type
_entity_poly.pdbx_seq_one_letter_code
_entity_poly.pdbx_strand_id
1 'polypeptide(L)'
;MTGTLSYDLECMVYIRLCVKEAIQAVQALKRAHRGDSSKLADLLSKTLPRLIKSDLIAAFNELLRQDHCDLALKVFSAVRSEYWHKTDLGVYADLVSALARKGMTEDIDRLICDLEGEGAIRCDDKGLVRLIKALIAAERTESTVKIYGMMKGSGWGPTSVADGYAAKVLSRGLRRLGEERLADEIEVEFGKLFRGILEKVSG
;
A
#
# COMPACT_ATOMS: atom_id res chain seq x y z
N MET A 1 -11.62 -37.44 -15.21
CA MET A 1 -10.64 -36.68 -14.42
C MET A 1 -9.66 -35.94 -15.33
N THR A 2 -10.13 -35.02 -16.19
CA THR A 2 -9.28 -34.30 -17.16
C THR A 2 -9.44 -32.78 -17.08
N GLY A 3 -10.32 -32.28 -16.20
CA GLY A 3 -10.58 -30.84 -16.08
C GLY A 3 -9.42 -30.06 -15.44
N THR A 4 -8.81 -30.59 -14.38
CA THR A 4 -7.82 -29.84 -13.57
C THR A 4 -6.53 -29.48 -14.32
N LEU A 5 -5.98 -30.37 -15.14
CA LEU A 5 -4.74 -30.11 -15.90
C LEU A 5 -4.91 -29.08 -17.02
N SER A 6 -6.11 -28.94 -17.60
CA SER A 6 -6.39 -27.96 -18.66
C SER A 6 -6.46 -26.53 -18.10
N TYR A 7 -7.12 -26.36 -16.95
CA TYR A 7 -7.17 -25.07 -16.27
C TYR A 7 -5.81 -24.63 -15.73
N ASP A 8 -4.95 -25.56 -15.28
CA ASP A 8 -3.60 -25.23 -14.83
C ASP A 8 -2.69 -24.75 -15.98
N LEU A 9 -2.80 -25.36 -17.17
CA LEU A 9 -2.06 -24.91 -18.35
C LEU A 9 -2.56 -23.57 -18.87
N GLU A 10 -3.88 -23.38 -18.95
CA GLU A 10 -4.47 -22.07 -19.33
C GLU A 10 -4.09 -20.98 -18.34
N CYS A 11 -4.15 -21.25 -17.03
CA CYS A 11 -3.69 -20.34 -15.99
C CYS A 11 -2.20 -20.01 -16.15
N MET A 12 -1.34 -21.01 -16.40
CA MET A 12 0.09 -20.78 -16.62
C MET A 12 0.37 -19.95 -17.88
N VAL A 13 -0.35 -20.21 -18.98
CA VAL A 13 -0.22 -19.44 -20.23
C VAL A 13 -0.71 -18.01 -20.03
N TYR A 14 -1.83 -17.84 -19.32
CA TYR A 14 -2.40 -16.53 -18.98
C TYR A 14 -1.46 -15.74 -18.08
N ILE A 15 -0.92 -16.33 -17.01
CA ILE A 15 0.11 -15.72 -16.14
C ILE A 15 1.35 -15.31 -16.96
N ARG A 16 1.78 -16.11 -17.93
CA ARG A 16 2.93 -15.75 -18.79
C ARG A 16 2.62 -14.60 -19.76
N LEU A 17 1.40 -14.50 -20.28
CA LEU A 17 0.95 -13.38 -21.12
C LEU A 17 0.91 -12.08 -20.30
N CYS A 18 0.32 -12.16 -19.11
CA CYS A 18 0.24 -11.09 -18.12
C CYS A 18 1.62 -10.46 -17.82
N VAL A 19 2.60 -11.32 -17.55
CA VAL A 19 3.98 -10.90 -17.27
C VAL A 19 4.67 -10.26 -18.49
N LYS A 20 4.39 -10.74 -19.71
CA LYS A 20 4.96 -10.14 -20.94
C LYS A 20 4.43 -8.73 -21.19
N GLU A 21 3.13 -8.53 -21.07
CA GLU A 21 2.48 -7.22 -21.21
C GLU A 21 3.03 -6.23 -20.18
N ALA A 22 3.13 -6.65 -18.92
CA ALA A 22 3.75 -5.84 -17.85
C ALA A 22 5.20 -5.44 -18.18
N ILE A 23 6.04 -6.38 -18.63
CA ILE A 23 7.43 -6.10 -19.00
C ILE A 23 7.49 -5.12 -20.18
N GLN A 24 6.69 -5.33 -21.22
CA GLN A 24 6.65 -4.47 -22.39
C GLN A 24 6.19 -3.06 -22.02
N ALA A 25 5.18 -2.94 -21.15
CA ALA A 25 4.73 -1.66 -20.61
C ALA A 25 5.84 -0.94 -19.84
N VAL A 26 6.52 -1.63 -18.90
CA VAL A 26 7.65 -1.05 -18.15
C VAL A 26 8.77 -0.57 -19.08
N GLN A 27 9.14 -1.36 -20.08
CA GLN A 27 10.18 -1.00 -21.05
C GLN A 27 9.75 0.22 -21.90
N ALA A 28 8.50 0.25 -22.36
CA ALA A 28 7.95 1.38 -23.12
C ALA A 28 7.93 2.66 -22.29
N LEU A 29 7.47 2.58 -21.03
CA LEU A 29 7.43 3.70 -20.09
C LEU A 29 8.82 4.25 -19.80
N LYS A 30 9.80 3.38 -19.52
CA LYS A 30 11.18 3.80 -19.28
C LYS A 30 11.80 4.48 -20.50
N ARG A 31 11.55 4.00 -21.71
CA ARG A 31 12.03 4.64 -22.95
C ARG A 31 11.41 6.02 -23.14
N ALA A 32 10.10 6.14 -22.96
CA ALA A 32 9.40 7.42 -23.06
C ALA A 32 9.87 8.41 -22.00
N HIS A 33 10.13 7.95 -20.77
CA HIS A 33 10.58 8.79 -19.67
C HIS A 33 11.98 9.39 -19.86
N ARG A 34 12.86 8.70 -20.59
CA ARG A 34 14.19 9.23 -20.97
C ARG A 34 14.12 10.28 -22.09
N GLY A 35 12.97 10.39 -22.76
CA GLY A 35 12.73 11.30 -23.87
C GLY A 35 11.82 12.45 -23.49
N ASP A 36 10.74 12.61 -24.23
CA ASP A 36 9.80 13.73 -24.12
C ASP A 36 8.66 13.42 -23.14
N SER A 37 8.44 14.30 -22.16
CA SER A 37 7.38 14.15 -21.16
C SER A 37 5.97 14.11 -21.77
N SER A 38 5.75 14.76 -22.92
CA SER A 38 4.45 14.73 -23.62
C SER A 38 4.17 13.34 -24.21
N LYS A 39 5.19 12.67 -24.74
CA LYS A 39 5.10 11.29 -25.25
C LYS A 39 4.87 10.28 -24.13
N LEU A 40 5.41 10.53 -22.94
CA LEU A 40 5.16 9.69 -21.77
C LEU A 40 3.69 9.75 -21.36
N ALA A 41 3.08 10.95 -21.30
CA ALA A 41 1.67 11.10 -20.95
C ALA A 41 0.73 10.41 -21.96
N ASP A 42 1.01 10.56 -23.26
CA ASP A 42 0.24 9.90 -24.33
C ASP A 42 0.40 8.36 -24.32
N LEU A 43 1.59 7.86 -23.97
CA LEU A 43 1.81 6.42 -23.84
C LEU A 43 1.10 5.85 -22.61
N LEU A 44 1.14 6.57 -21.48
CA LEU A 44 0.42 6.19 -20.26
C LEU A 44 -1.09 6.08 -20.52
N SER A 45 -1.69 7.07 -21.20
CA SER A 45 -3.14 7.09 -21.47
C SER A 45 -3.59 5.99 -22.44
N LYS A 46 -2.70 5.50 -23.31
CA LYS A 46 -3.00 4.41 -24.26
C LYS A 46 -2.69 3.02 -23.72
N THR A 47 -1.64 2.89 -22.90
CA THR A 47 -1.12 1.60 -22.44
C THR A 47 -1.77 1.16 -21.13
N LEU A 48 -1.94 2.05 -20.16
CA LEU A 48 -2.44 1.66 -18.84
C LEU A 48 -3.88 1.12 -18.86
N PRO A 49 -4.85 1.72 -19.58
CA PRO A 49 -6.23 1.20 -19.61
C PRO A 49 -6.41 -0.14 -20.33
N ARG A 50 -5.37 -0.65 -21.00
CA ARG A 50 -5.41 -1.94 -21.71
C ARG A 50 -4.82 -3.09 -20.88
N LEU A 51 -4.04 -2.76 -19.85
CA LEU A 51 -3.44 -3.74 -18.97
C LEU A 51 -4.50 -4.24 -18.00
N ILE A 52 -4.58 -5.56 -17.82
CA ILE A 52 -5.43 -6.13 -16.78
C ILE A 52 -4.79 -5.92 -15.40
N LYS A 53 -5.57 -6.07 -14.32
CA LYS A 53 -5.13 -5.82 -12.93
C LYS A 53 -3.75 -6.38 -12.59
N SER A 54 -3.55 -7.67 -12.89
CA SER A 54 -2.30 -8.37 -12.57
C SER A 54 -1.09 -7.71 -13.22
N ASP A 55 -1.27 -7.14 -14.40
CA ASP A 55 -0.20 -6.61 -15.23
C ASP A 55 0.13 -5.20 -14.81
N LEU A 56 -0.88 -4.40 -14.44
CA LEU A 56 -0.68 -3.10 -13.80
C LEU A 56 0.08 -3.25 -12.47
N ILE A 57 -0.34 -4.19 -11.62
CA ILE A 57 0.33 -4.45 -10.34
C ILE A 57 1.74 -5.00 -10.55
N ALA A 58 1.94 -5.90 -11.53
CA ALA A 58 3.26 -6.41 -11.87
C ALA A 58 4.19 -5.31 -12.42
N ALA A 59 3.68 -4.45 -13.30
CA ALA A 59 4.42 -3.31 -13.83
C ALA A 59 4.78 -2.31 -12.72
N PHE A 60 3.83 -2.00 -11.83
CA PHE A 60 4.05 -1.17 -10.66
C PHE A 60 5.15 -1.74 -9.75
N ASN A 61 5.05 -3.02 -9.36
CA ASN A 61 6.03 -3.68 -8.51
C ASN A 61 7.42 -3.72 -9.17
N GLU A 62 7.49 -3.95 -10.48
CA GLU A 62 8.75 -3.96 -11.21
C GLU A 62 9.37 -2.56 -11.30
N LEU A 63 8.57 -1.50 -11.42
CA LEU A 63 9.06 -0.12 -11.35
C LEU A 63 9.62 0.21 -9.95
N LEU A 64 8.93 -0.19 -8.89
CA LEU A 64 9.42 -0.04 -7.51
C LEU A 64 10.73 -0.81 -7.28
N ARG A 65 10.80 -2.06 -7.78
CA ARG A 65 12.00 -2.90 -7.67
C ARG A 65 13.21 -2.27 -8.38
N GLN A 66 12.97 -1.53 -9.45
CA GLN A 66 14.00 -0.80 -10.19
C GLN A 66 14.19 0.65 -9.70
N ASP A 67 13.60 1.02 -8.56
CA ASP A 67 13.69 2.35 -7.96
C ASP A 67 13.19 3.51 -8.85
N HIS A 68 12.34 3.21 -9.84
CA HIS A 68 11.70 4.19 -10.71
C HIS A 68 10.42 4.77 -10.07
N CYS A 69 10.56 5.43 -8.92
CA CYS A 69 9.45 5.89 -8.08
C CYS A 69 8.53 6.89 -8.80
N ASP A 70 9.07 7.81 -9.61
CA ASP A 70 8.27 8.77 -10.38
C ASP A 70 7.32 8.09 -11.39
N LEU A 71 7.79 7.02 -12.02
CA LEU A 71 6.97 6.22 -12.93
C LEU A 71 5.97 5.34 -12.17
N ALA A 72 6.39 4.80 -11.02
CA ALA A 72 5.52 4.02 -10.16
C ALA A 72 4.34 4.86 -9.65
N LEU A 73 4.55 6.13 -9.28
CA LEU A 73 3.49 7.09 -8.93
C LEU A 73 2.47 7.26 -10.07
N LYS A 74 2.93 7.38 -11.32
CA LYS A 74 2.05 7.52 -12.50
C LYS A 74 1.24 6.25 -12.77
N VAL A 75 1.86 5.08 -12.65
CA VAL A 75 1.15 3.80 -12.80
C VAL A 75 0.18 3.58 -11.64
N PHE A 76 0.57 3.98 -10.43
CA PHE A 76 -0.28 3.90 -9.24
C PHE A 76 -1.58 4.69 -9.40
N SER A 77 -1.54 5.88 -10.00
CA SER A 77 -2.78 6.63 -10.31
C SER A 77 -3.76 5.83 -11.17
N ALA A 78 -3.28 5.02 -12.12
CA ALA A 78 -4.13 4.16 -12.93
C ALA A 78 -4.65 2.94 -12.13
N VAL A 79 -3.80 2.32 -11.32
CA VAL A 79 -4.19 1.26 -10.38
C VAL A 79 -5.32 1.75 -9.45
N ARG A 80 -5.23 3.00 -9.00
CA ARG A 80 -6.23 3.66 -8.15
C ARG A 80 -7.54 3.93 -8.89
N SER A 81 -7.48 4.45 -10.12
CA SER A 81 -8.67 4.80 -10.91
C SER A 81 -9.49 3.59 -11.38
N GLU A 82 -8.85 2.47 -11.70
CA GLU A 82 -9.57 1.27 -12.16
C GLU A 82 -10.27 0.50 -11.04
N TYR A 83 -9.84 0.67 -9.78
CA TYR A 83 -10.23 -0.21 -8.68
C TYR A 83 -10.76 0.51 -7.44
N TRP A 84 -11.51 1.61 -7.63
CA TRP A 84 -12.11 2.44 -6.57
C TRP A 84 -12.92 1.68 -5.50
N HIS A 85 -13.36 0.44 -5.80
CA HIS A 85 -14.16 -0.36 -4.87
C HIS A 85 -13.38 -1.03 -3.74
N LYS A 86 -12.05 -1.15 -3.81
CA LYS A 86 -11.26 -1.70 -2.70
C LYS A 86 -9.83 -1.17 -2.71
N THR A 87 -9.57 -0.18 -1.88
CA THR A 87 -8.23 0.32 -1.57
C THR A 87 -7.35 -0.81 -1.05
N ASP A 88 -6.29 -1.16 -1.78
CA ASP A 88 -5.29 -2.14 -1.35
C ASP A 88 -4.18 -1.43 -0.58
N LEU A 89 -4.28 -1.41 0.74
CA LEU A 89 -3.30 -0.76 1.62
C LEU A 89 -1.91 -1.39 1.54
N GLY A 90 -1.78 -2.62 1.01
CA GLY A 90 -0.50 -3.25 0.72
C GLY A 90 0.26 -2.51 -0.39
N VAL A 91 -0.44 -2.11 -1.46
CA VAL A 91 0.15 -1.34 -2.57
C VAL A 91 0.60 0.05 -2.09
N TYR A 92 -0.21 0.70 -1.24
CA TYR A 92 0.19 1.95 -0.58
C TYR A 92 1.45 1.75 0.27
N ALA A 93 1.53 0.69 1.07
CA ALA A 93 2.69 0.41 1.91
C ALA A 93 3.98 0.21 1.08
N ASP A 94 3.89 -0.48 -0.05
CA ASP A 94 5.03 -0.71 -0.95
C ASP A 94 5.49 0.58 -1.61
N LEU A 95 4.55 1.46 -2.01
CA LEU A 95 4.86 2.78 -2.55
C LEU A 95 5.53 3.68 -1.51
N VAL A 96 4.94 3.81 -0.31
CA VAL A 96 5.50 4.62 0.79
C VAL A 96 6.91 4.15 1.12
N SER A 97 7.13 2.84 1.22
CA SER A 97 8.46 2.28 1.51
C SER A 97 9.48 2.65 0.42
N ALA A 98 9.10 2.62 -0.85
CA ALA A 98 9.98 3.01 -1.94
C ALA A 98 10.27 4.52 -1.97
N LEU A 99 9.25 5.35 -1.79
CA LEU A 99 9.40 6.81 -1.71
C LEU A 99 10.28 7.23 -0.53
N ALA A 100 10.11 6.57 0.63
CA ALA A 100 10.91 6.83 1.82
C ALA A 100 12.40 6.53 1.58
N ARG A 101 12.72 5.42 0.90
CA ARG A 101 14.10 5.10 0.49
C ARG A 101 14.70 6.15 -0.45
N LYS A 102 13.88 6.89 -1.18
CA LYS A 102 14.29 7.99 -2.08
C LYS A 102 14.24 9.37 -1.43
N GLY A 103 13.76 9.48 -0.19
CA GLY A 103 13.56 10.77 0.48
C GLY A 103 12.43 11.61 -0.13
N MET A 104 11.50 11.01 -0.88
CA MET A 104 10.39 11.71 -1.53
C MET A 104 9.23 11.93 -0.54
N THR A 105 9.48 12.68 0.52
CA THR A 105 8.57 12.80 1.66
C THR A 105 7.27 13.54 1.33
N GLU A 106 7.33 14.55 0.47
CA GLU A 106 6.17 15.33 0.03
C GLU A 106 5.19 14.46 -0.76
N ASP A 107 5.71 13.53 -1.57
CA ASP A 107 4.88 12.60 -2.34
C ASP A 107 4.24 11.55 -1.43
N ILE A 108 4.90 11.16 -0.33
CA ILE A 108 4.28 10.32 0.71
C ILE A 108 3.09 11.06 1.34
N ASP A 109 3.27 12.31 1.74
CA ASP A 109 2.18 13.04 2.40
C ASP A 109 1.00 13.30 1.46
N ARG A 110 1.27 13.64 0.19
CA ARG A 110 0.23 13.75 -0.85
C ARG A 110 -0.52 12.44 -1.01
N LEU A 111 0.19 11.31 -1.05
CA LEU A 111 -0.42 9.99 -1.18
C LEU A 111 -1.38 9.69 -0.02
N ILE A 112 -1.01 10.05 1.21
CA ILE A 112 -1.87 9.84 2.39
C ILE A 112 -3.04 10.83 2.43
N CYS A 113 -2.84 12.08 2.02
CA CYS A 113 -3.93 13.05 1.86
C CYS A 113 -4.96 12.59 0.83
N ASP A 114 -4.51 12.07 -0.30
CA ASP A 114 -5.42 11.52 -1.32
C ASP A 114 -6.22 10.33 -0.76
N LEU A 115 -5.54 9.42 -0.06
CA LEU A 115 -6.19 8.27 0.59
C LEU A 115 -7.25 8.71 1.61
N GLU A 116 -6.97 9.75 2.39
CA GLU A 116 -7.93 10.34 3.33
C GLU A 116 -9.18 10.89 2.63
N GLY A 117 -9.02 11.48 1.45
CA GLY A 117 -10.14 11.95 0.62
C GLY A 117 -10.99 10.82 0.03
N GLU A 118 -10.47 9.60 -0.09
CA GLU A 118 -11.20 8.42 -0.60
C GLU A 118 -12.17 7.82 0.44
N GLY A 119 -11.98 8.12 1.72
CA GLY A 119 -12.89 7.72 2.80
C GLY A 119 -12.36 6.62 3.71
N ALA A 120 -13.28 5.82 4.29
CA ALA A 120 -12.94 4.88 5.35
C ALA A 120 -12.04 3.73 4.88
N ILE A 121 -10.99 3.44 5.65
CA ILE A 121 -10.07 2.34 5.39
C ILE A 121 -10.52 1.06 6.10
N ARG A 122 -10.13 -0.09 5.53
CA ARG A 122 -10.38 -1.41 6.14
C ARG A 122 -9.31 -1.73 7.18
N CYS A 123 -9.74 -1.79 8.45
CA CYS A 123 -8.83 -2.02 9.58
C CYS A 123 -8.42 -3.49 9.79
N ASP A 124 -9.09 -4.44 9.13
CA ASP A 124 -8.79 -5.88 9.17
C ASP A 124 -7.66 -6.30 8.21
N ASP A 125 -7.03 -5.36 7.51
CA ASP A 125 -6.08 -5.62 6.43
C ASP A 125 -4.62 -5.70 6.93
N LYS A 126 -3.89 -6.76 6.56
CA LYS A 126 -2.44 -6.87 6.82
C LYS A 126 -1.65 -5.73 6.16
N GLY A 127 -2.15 -5.19 5.06
CA GLY A 127 -1.67 -4.00 4.37
C GLY A 127 -1.68 -2.76 5.25
N LEU A 128 -2.68 -2.58 6.11
CA LEU A 128 -2.73 -1.44 7.05
C LEU A 128 -1.51 -1.42 7.98
N VAL A 129 -1.19 -2.56 8.58
CA VAL A 129 -0.04 -2.64 9.49
C VAL A 129 1.28 -2.42 8.73
N ARG A 130 1.38 -2.89 7.47
CA ARG A 130 2.54 -2.61 6.62
C ARG A 130 2.65 -1.11 6.33
N LEU A 131 1.54 -0.45 6.01
CA LEU A 131 1.50 0.98 5.74
C LEU A 131 1.90 1.81 6.96
N ILE A 132 1.35 1.50 8.14
CA ILE A 132 1.71 2.15 9.41
C ILE A 132 3.22 2.01 9.66
N LYS A 133 3.77 0.79 9.51
CA LYS A 133 5.23 0.57 9.68
C LYS A 133 6.06 1.37 8.69
N ALA A 134 5.61 1.46 7.43
CA ALA A 134 6.31 2.22 6.39
C ALA A 134 6.33 3.73 6.73
N LEU A 135 5.21 4.29 7.19
CA LEU A 135 5.12 5.70 7.59
C LEU A 135 5.97 6.02 8.82
N ILE A 136 5.97 5.15 9.83
CA ILE A 136 6.83 5.29 11.02
C ILE A 136 8.31 5.23 10.61
N ALA A 137 8.68 4.31 9.72
CA ALA A 137 10.05 4.20 9.23
C ALA A 137 10.48 5.40 8.36
N ALA A 138 9.53 6.04 7.69
CA ALA A 138 9.72 7.27 6.92
C ALA A 138 9.64 8.54 7.77
N GLU A 139 9.46 8.41 9.09
CA GLU A 139 9.33 9.52 10.05
C GLU A 139 8.22 10.53 9.67
N ARG A 140 7.14 10.05 9.04
CA ARG A 140 6.00 10.88 8.65
C ARG A 140 4.95 10.93 9.76
N THR A 141 5.15 11.82 10.73
CA THR A 141 4.26 11.97 11.90
C THR A 141 2.83 12.31 11.51
N GLU A 142 2.63 13.41 10.78
CA GLU A 142 1.28 13.88 10.40
C GLU A 142 0.52 12.81 9.60
N SER A 143 1.19 12.19 8.62
CA SER A 143 0.63 11.09 7.84
C SER A 143 0.27 9.88 8.70
N THR A 144 1.08 9.54 9.72
CA THR A 144 0.76 8.45 10.65
C THR A 144 -0.46 8.78 11.51
N VAL A 145 -0.58 10.03 11.97
CA VAL A 145 -1.75 10.52 12.73
C VAL A 145 -3.01 10.51 11.88
N LYS A 146 -2.94 10.86 10.59
CA LYS A 146 -4.06 10.76 9.65
C LYS A 146 -4.56 9.33 9.50
N ILE A 147 -3.65 8.35 9.34
CA ILE A 147 -4.04 6.93 9.32
C ILE A 147 -4.78 6.56 10.62
N TYR A 148 -4.28 6.98 11.78
CA TYR A 148 -4.96 6.73 13.05
C TYR A 148 -6.37 7.33 13.09
N GLY A 149 -6.54 8.58 12.64
CA GLY A 149 -7.83 9.25 12.54
C GLY A 149 -8.81 8.50 11.64
N MET A 150 -8.36 8.03 10.47
CA MET A 150 -9.18 7.21 9.57
C MET A 150 -9.58 5.87 10.21
N MET A 151 -8.66 5.23 10.94
CA MET A 151 -8.98 4.00 11.70
C MET A 151 -10.10 4.27 12.71
N LYS A 152 -9.97 5.31 13.53
CA LYS A 152 -10.99 5.68 14.53
C LYS A 152 -12.33 6.03 13.89
N GLY A 153 -12.32 6.79 12.79
CA GLY A 153 -13.50 7.15 12.02
C GLY A 153 -14.23 5.95 11.40
N SER A 154 -13.53 4.84 11.14
CA SER A 154 -14.12 3.59 10.65
C SER A 154 -14.82 2.75 11.74
N GLY A 155 -14.81 3.21 12.99
CA GLY A 155 -15.32 2.44 14.14
C GLY A 155 -14.34 1.38 14.64
N TRP A 156 -13.05 1.52 14.32
CA TRP A 156 -12.02 0.61 14.78
C TRP A 156 -11.87 0.66 16.31
N GLY A 157 -11.75 -0.52 16.92
CA GLY A 157 -11.70 -0.69 18.37
C GLY A 157 -11.20 -2.08 18.78
N PRO A 158 -11.13 -2.38 20.08
CA PRO A 158 -10.56 -3.60 20.63
C PRO A 158 -11.48 -4.83 20.46
N THR A 159 -11.81 -5.17 19.22
CA THR A 159 -12.75 -6.26 18.90
C THR A 159 -12.02 -7.59 18.67
N SER A 160 -10.79 -7.55 18.17
CA SER A 160 -10.00 -8.75 17.85
C SER A 160 -8.53 -8.66 18.23
N VAL A 161 -7.82 -9.79 18.19
CA VAL A 161 -6.36 -9.86 18.42
C VAL A 161 -5.58 -9.14 17.32
N ALA A 162 -6.10 -9.11 16.09
CA ALA A 162 -5.48 -8.38 14.99
C ALA A 162 -5.52 -6.86 15.25
N ASP A 163 -6.64 -6.37 15.81
CA ASP A 163 -6.77 -4.97 16.24
C ASP A 163 -5.76 -4.64 17.34
N GLY A 164 -5.56 -5.57 18.29
CA GLY A 164 -4.50 -5.45 19.30
C GLY A 164 -3.09 -5.35 18.69
N TYR A 165 -2.77 -6.12 17.65
CA TYR A 165 -1.45 -6.01 17.03
C TYR A 165 -1.25 -4.66 16.32
N ALA A 166 -2.24 -4.21 15.54
CA ALA A 166 -2.19 -2.92 14.86
C ALA A 166 -2.09 -1.76 15.88
N ALA A 167 -2.88 -1.79 16.95
CA ALA A 167 -2.83 -0.82 18.05
C ALA A 167 -1.45 -0.75 18.70
N LYS A 168 -0.83 -1.91 18.98
CA LYS A 168 0.50 -1.97 19.57
C LYS A 168 1.58 -1.39 18.66
N VAL A 169 1.51 -1.68 17.36
CA VAL A 169 2.45 -1.11 16.37
C VAL A 169 2.28 0.41 16.29
N LEU A 170 1.03 0.88 16.23
CA LEU A 170 0.71 2.30 16.11
C LEU A 170 1.10 3.10 17.35
N SER A 171 0.73 2.64 18.56
CA SER A 171 1.10 3.30 19.82
C SER A 171 2.62 3.44 19.96
N ARG A 172 3.38 2.37 19.72
CA ARG A 172 4.85 2.43 19.74
C ARG A 172 5.42 3.36 18.68
N GLY A 173 4.81 3.38 17.49
CA GLY A 173 5.17 4.26 16.40
C GLY A 173 4.99 5.73 16.77
N LEU A 174 3.79 6.09 17.23
CA LEU A 174 3.44 7.44 17.65
C LEU A 174 4.34 7.93 18.77
N ARG A 175 4.63 7.09 19.79
CA ARG A 175 5.58 7.45 20.85
C ARG A 175 6.97 7.77 20.30
N ARG A 176 7.47 6.97 19.34
CA ARG A 176 8.76 7.24 18.67
C ARG A 176 8.75 8.53 17.86
N LEU A 177 7.60 8.92 17.34
CA LEU A 177 7.39 10.13 16.55
C LEU A 177 7.10 11.36 17.43
N GLY A 178 7.09 11.23 18.76
CA GLY A 178 6.82 12.31 19.73
C GLY A 178 5.34 12.49 20.10
N GLU A 179 4.44 11.66 19.54
CA GLU A 179 3.00 11.72 19.77
C GLU A 179 2.58 10.89 20.99
N GLU A 180 3.12 11.23 22.16
CA GLU A 180 2.91 10.47 23.40
C GLU A 180 1.44 10.42 23.83
N ARG A 181 0.70 11.54 23.68
CA ARG A 181 -0.71 11.62 24.07
C ARG A 181 -1.58 10.64 23.29
N LEU A 182 -1.36 10.53 21.98
CA LEU A 182 -2.09 9.60 21.12
C LEU A 182 -1.68 8.15 21.39
N ALA A 183 -0.39 7.92 21.69
CA ALA A 183 0.09 6.60 22.08
C ALA A 183 -0.55 6.11 23.39
N ASP A 184 -0.68 6.99 24.38
CA ASP A 184 -1.31 6.71 25.68
C ASP A 184 -2.83 6.45 25.52
N GLU A 185 -3.52 7.22 24.67
CA GLU A 185 -4.93 6.97 24.34
C GLU A 185 -5.14 5.54 23.82
N ILE A 186 -4.33 5.12 22.85
CA ILE A 186 -4.39 3.76 22.29
C ILE A 186 -4.12 2.71 23.38
N GLU A 187 -3.17 2.95 24.28
CA GLU A 187 -2.87 2.02 25.39
C GLU A 187 -4.01 1.89 26.39
N VAL A 188 -4.70 2.98 26.69
CA VAL A 188 -5.89 2.96 27.55
C VAL A 188 -7.03 2.18 26.88
N GLU A 189 -7.30 2.44 25.60
CA GLU A 189 -8.38 1.78 24.86
C GLU A 189 -8.13 0.28 24.65
N PHE A 190 -6.88 -0.12 24.35
CA PHE A 190 -6.53 -1.50 24.02
C PHE A 190 -5.86 -2.28 25.17
N GLY A 191 -5.71 -1.66 26.35
CA GLY A 191 -4.92 -2.20 27.47
C GLY A 191 -5.35 -3.59 27.96
N LYS A 192 -6.63 -3.95 27.85
CA LYS A 192 -7.13 -5.30 28.18
C LYS A 192 -6.61 -6.37 27.20
N LEU A 193 -6.54 -6.05 25.90
CA LEU A 193 -6.02 -6.96 24.87
C LEU A 193 -4.50 -7.11 24.95
N PHE A 194 -3.78 -6.03 25.29
CA PHE A 194 -2.33 -6.09 25.45
C PHE A 194 -1.89 -7.02 26.60
N ARG A 195 -2.67 -7.05 27.68
CA ARG A 195 -2.44 -7.96 28.81
C ARG A 195 -2.62 -9.44 28.43
N GLY A 196 -3.68 -9.77 27.69
CA GLY A 196 -3.94 -11.15 27.25
C GLY A 196 -2.94 -11.69 26.20
N ILE A 197 -2.33 -10.82 25.39
CA ILE A 197 -1.25 -11.22 24.45
C ILE A 197 0.03 -11.61 25.21
N LEU A 198 0.34 -10.94 26.32
CA LEU A 198 1.51 -11.23 27.16
C LEU A 198 1.37 -12.58 27.90
N GLU A 199 0.17 -12.91 28.37
CA GLU A 199 -0.09 -14.18 29.06
C GLU A 199 0.02 -15.40 28.12
N LYS A 200 -0.35 -15.27 26.83
CA LYS A 200 -0.24 -16.36 25.84
C LYS A 200 1.16 -16.61 25.28
N VAL A 201 2.09 -15.67 25.43
CA VAL A 201 3.50 -15.85 25.01
C VAL A 201 4.33 -16.50 26.14
N SER A 202 3.76 -16.58 27.34
CA SER A 202 4.44 -17.04 28.57
C SER A 202 4.01 -18.46 29.00
N GLY A 203 3.21 -19.17 28.20
CA GLY A 203 2.64 -20.48 28.52
C GLY A 203 2.80 -21.49 27.39
#